data_AF-A0A1I4TEM6-F1
#
_entry.id   AF-A0A1I4TEM6-F1
#
_cell.length_a   1.000
_cell.length_b   1.000
_cell.length_c   1.000
_cell.angle_alpha   90.00
_cell.angle_beta   90.00
_cell.angle_gamma   90.00
#
_symmetry.space_group_name_H-M   'P 1'
#
loop_
_entity.id
_entity.type
_entity.pdbx_description
1 polymer ?
#
loop_
_entity_poly.entity_id
_entity_poly.type
_entity_poly.pdbx_seq_one_letter_code
_entity_poly.pdbx_strand_id
1 'polypeptide(L)'
;MRDPFANAPTGRLSISVELKGAGRRDLPNKVEWSRLKVGRKLEVELAMLVPGASTVPAVKVGGITRDDVQIPVGMQAIGKVIAACGEDESCRARAMTVIGQRLKGNPGALGELKQDDTRYENWIPDRRGVCATGTITVEDEGDGVNIAPPAPAAPYRFRRSGKLTLPVETAVVIERLCRADVTVDRQSGLLSLRVGAGAIPVPVRLEGQAFTNETSVPFREGGGDLEILDQKIDPQARSWQGAGRIEKAGSVSHNSGSVVAPVAAAITWRFVRN
;
A
#
# COMPACT_ATOMS: atom_id res chain seq x y z
N MET A 1 0.54 -30.44 4.94
CA MET A 1 -0.68 -29.71 4.54
C MET A 1 -0.67 -29.54 3.03
N ARG A 2 -1.80 -29.70 2.33
CA ARG A 2 -1.92 -29.35 0.91
C ARG A 2 -2.00 -27.82 0.79
N ASP A 3 -1.22 -27.22 -0.10
CA ASP A 3 -1.30 -25.79 -0.41
C ASP A 3 -2.68 -25.48 -1.04
N PRO A 4 -3.53 -24.64 -0.41
CA PRO A 4 -4.84 -24.31 -0.94
C PRO A 4 -4.80 -23.55 -2.27
N PHE A 5 -3.63 -23.03 -2.67
CA PHE A 5 -3.44 -22.24 -3.90
C PHE A 5 -2.56 -22.94 -4.95
N ALA A 6 -2.31 -24.26 -4.82
CA ALA A 6 -1.38 -24.98 -5.69
C ALA A 6 -1.64 -24.79 -7.21
N ASN A 7 -2.90 -24.59 -7.60
CA ASN A 7 -3.33 -24.39 -8.99
C ASN A 7 -3.81 -22.96 -9.30
N ALA A 8 -3.55 -22.01 -8.40
CA ALA A 8 -3.94 -20.61 -8.60
C ALA A 8 -3.17 -20.00 -9.79
N PRO A 9 -3.83 -19.21 -10.66
CA PRO A 9 -3.13 -18.41 -11.66
C PRO A 9 -2.06 -17.53 -11.02
N THR A 10 -0.90 -17.42 -11.67
CA THR A 10 0.24 -16.63 -11.16
C THR A 10 0.63 -15.53 -12.14
N GLY A 11 1.35 -14.54 -11.64
CA GLY A 11 1.83 -13.42 -12.43
C GLY A 11 2.97 -12.69 -11.74
N ARG A 12 3.54 -11.71 -12.43
CA ARG A 12 4.56 -10.83 -11.90
C ARG A 12 4.18 -9.37 -12.10
N LEU A 13 4.37 -8.59 -11.05
CA LEU A 13 4.16 -7.16 -11.03
C LEU A 13 5.49 -6.45 -10.79
N SER A 14 6.01 -5.80 -11.82
CA SER A 14 7.17 -4.92 -11.72
C SER A 14 6.70 -3.49 -11.44
N ILE A 15 7.23 -2.84 -10.41
CA ILE A 15 6.89 -1.46 -10.03
C ILE A 15 8.16 -0.65 -9.85
N SER A 16 8.16 0.57 -10.39
CA SER A 16 9.10 1.63 -10.03
C SER A 16 8.35 2.82 -9.43
N VAL A 17 8.74 3.26 -8.24
CA VAL A 17 8.23 4.46 -7.57
C VAL A 17 9.39 5.43 -7.35
N GLU A 18 9.27 6.63 -7.89
CA GLU A 18 10.16 7.76 -7.58
C GLU A 18 9.44 8.76 -6.67
N LEU A 19 10.04 9.08 -5.54
CA LEU A 19 9.58 10.17 -4.66
C LEU A 19 10.53 11.36 -4.76
N LYS A 20 9.95 12.53 -4.98
CA LYS A 20 10.69 13.80 -4.99
C LYS A 20 9.93 14.84 -4.19
N GLY A 21 10.66 15.67 -3.45
CA GLY A 21 10.07 16.71 -2.64
C GLY A 21 11.11 17.63 -2.01
N ALA A 22 10.63 18.75 -1.48
CA ALA A 22 11.46 19.66 -0.71
C ALA A 22 10.62 20.33 0.38
N GLY A 23 11.24 20.55 1.53
CA GLY A 23 10.63 21.26 2.65
C GLY A 23 11.63 22.24 3.28
N ARG A 24 11.13 23.35 3.80
CA ARG A 24 11.91 24.31 4.59
C ARG A 24 11.11 24.67 5.83
N ARG A 25 11.81 24.82 6.94
CA ARG A 25 11.29 25.36 8.19
C ARG A 25 12.20 26.47 8.67
N ASP A 26 11.63 27.63 8.92
CA ASP A 26 12.28 28.74 9.62
C ASP A 26 11.77 28.74 11.07
N LEU A 27 12.68 28.85 12.05
CA LEU A 27 12.31 28.87 13.47
C LEU A 27 11.89 30.28 13.93
N PRO A 28 11.13 30.39 15.04
CA PRO A 28 10.59 31.68 15.51
C PRO A 28 11.65 32.76 15.79
N ASN A 29 12.89 32.37 16.08
CA ASN A 29 14.00 33.30 16.31
C ASN A 29 14.50 33.99 15.02
N LYS A 30 13.98 33.62 13.84
CA LYS A 30 14.32 34.18 12.52
C LYS A 30 15.78 34.01 12.09
N VAL A 31 16.58 33.25 12.83
CA VAL A 31 17.99 32.98 12.53
C VAL A 31 18.16 31.52 12.12
N GLU A 32 17.58 30.61 12.90
CA GLU A 32 17.67 29.19 12.63
C GLU A 32 16.67 28.77 11.57
N TRP A 33 17.16 27.97 10.63
CA TRP A 33 16.32 27.41 9.59
C TRP A 33 16.89 26.08 9.14
N SER A 34 16.05 25.24 8.55
CA SER A 34 16.42 23.93 8.05
C SER A 34 15.65 23.64 6.78
N ARG A 35 16.31 23.08 5.78
CA ARG A 35 15.73 22.67 4.52
C ARG A 35 16.15 21.24 4.22
N LEU A 36 15.23 20.51 3.59
CA LEU A 36 15.41 19.14 3.16
C LEU A 36 14.97 19.03 1.70
N LYS A 37 15.82 18.45 0.86
CA LYS A 37 15.50 18.00 -0.50
C LYS A 37 15.57 16.48 -0.51
N VAL A 38 14.56 15.87 -1.10
CA VAL A 38 14.32 14.42 -1.01
C VAL A 38 14.30 13.82 -2.40
N GLY A 39 15.06 12.75 -2.58
CA GLY A 39 15.05 11.91 -3.77
C GLY A 39 15.09 10.44 -3.36
N ARG A 40 14.05 9.67 -3.72
CA ARG A 40 13.96 8.25 -3.34
C ARG A 40 13.44 7.42 -4.48
N LYS A 41 13.91 6.19 -4.58
CA LYS A 41 13.50 5.26 -5.62
C LYS A 41 13.22 3.88 -5.03
N LEU A 42 12.16 3.25 -5.47
CA LEU A 42 11.81 1.88 -5.17
C LEU A 42 11.60 1.17 -6.50
N GLU A 43 12.35 0.11 -6.76
CA GLU A 43 12.25 -0.73 -7.95
C GLU A 43 12.10 -2.17 -7.48
N VAL A 44 10.89 -2.72 -7.62
CA VAL A 44 10.57 -4.04 -7.09
C VAL A 44 9.82 -4.88 -8.10
N GLU A 45 10.03 -6.18 -8.02
CA GLU A 45 9.21 -7.18 -8.67
C GLU A 45 8.51 -8.03 -7.62
N LEU A 46 7.20 -8.13 -7.73
CA LEU A 46 6.32 -8.86 -6.84
C LEU A 46 5.79 -10.11 -7.54
N ALA A 47 5.89 -11.25 -6.87
CA ALA A 47 5.17 -12.46 -7.27
C ALA A 47 3.70 -12.28 -6.88
N MET A 48 2.78 -12.62 -7.78
CA MET A 48 1.35 -12.38 -7.61
C MET A 48 0.56 -13.66 -7.91
N LEU A 49 -0.59 -13.83 -7.25
CA LEU A 49 -1.52 -14.94 -7.52
C LEU A 49 -2.98 -14.47 -7.47
N VAL A 50 -3.87 -15.23 -8.11
CA VAL A 50 -5.32 -15.09 -7.96
C VAL A 50 -5.82 -16.17 -6.99
N PRO A 51 -6.24 -15.81 -5.76
CA PRO A 51 -6.56 -16.81 -4.74
C PRO A 51 -7.88 -17.56 -5.03
N GLY A 52 -8.75 -16.98 -5.86
CA GLY A 52 -10.03 -17.55 -6.26
C GLY A 52 -10.88 -16.51 -6.98
N ALA A 53 -12.08 -16.92 -7.39
CA ALA A 53 -13.07 -16.01 -7.96
C ALA A 53 -13.46 -14.94 -6.94
N SER A 54 -13.70 -13.72 -7.39
CA SER A 54 -14.09 -12.60 -6.53
C SER A 54 -15.24 -11.83 -7.14
N THR A 55 -16.18 -11.50 -6.29
CA THR A 55 -17.40 -10.78 -6.63
C THR A 55 -17.30 -9.30 -6.30
N VAL A 56 -16.21 -8.91 -5.63
CA VAL A 56 -15.88 -7.55 -5.22
C VAL A 56 -14.46 -7.20 -5.66
N PRO A 57 -14.18 -5.93 -5.96
CA PRO A 57 -12.82 -5.48 -6.24
C PRO A 57 -12.00 -5.35 -4.93
N ALA A 58 -10.72 -5.75 -4.96
CA ALA A 58 -9.78 -5.55 -3.84
C ALA A 58 -9.28 -4.09 -3.76
N VAL A 59 -9.11 -3.46 -4.92
CA VAL A 59 -8.81 -2.03 -5.08
C VAL A 59 -9.93 -1.40 -5.88
N LYS A 60 -10.37 -0.19 -5.50
CA LYS A 60 -11.43 0.53 -6.20
C LYS A 60 -11.20 0.56 -7.71
N VAL A 61 -12.18 0.15 -8.51
CA VAL A 61 -12.10 0.15 -9.98
C VAL A 61 -13.46 0.48 -10.58
N GLY A 62 -13.48 1.30 -11.63
CA GLY A 62 -14.70 1.75 -12.29
C GLY A 62 -15.69 2.45 -11.34
N GLY A 63 -15.17 3.10 -10.30
CA GLY A 63 -15.98 3.71 -9.24
C GLY A 63 -16.52 2.73 -8.18
N ILE A 64 -16.32 1.42 -8.34
CA ILE A 64 -16.82 0.38 -7.42
C ILE A 64 -15.75 0.03 -6.38
N THR A 65 -16.14 0.03 -5.12
CA THR A 65 -15.38 -0.46 -3.97
C THR A 65 -15.96 -1.76 -3.45
N ARG A 66 -15.28 -2.37 -2.47
CA ARG A 66 -15.80 -3.54 -1.75
C ARG A 66 -17.15 -3.25 -1.06
N ASP A 67 -17.35 -2.01 -0.59
CA ASP A 67 -18.54 -1.62 0.17
C ASP A 67 -19.74 -1.29 -0.73
N ASP A 68 -19.50 -1.00 -2.02
CA ASP A 68 -20.54 -0.72 -3.01
C ASP A 68 -21.27 -1.99 -3.48
N VAL A 69 -20.69 -3.17 -3.23
CA VAL A 69 -21.36 -4.43 -3.56
C VAL A 69 -22.47 -4.66 -2.54
N GLN A 70 -23.70 -4.42 -2.97
CA GLN A 70 -24.90 -4.60 -2.16
C GLN A 70 -24.93 -6.01 -1.58
N ILE A 71 -24.67 -6.10 -0.27
CA ILE A 71 -24.99 -7.30 0.52
C ILE A 71 -26.49 -7.55 0.31
N PRO A 72 -26.92 -8.76 -0.04
CA PRO A 72 -28.34 -9.06 -0.21
C PRO A 72 -29.13 -8.65 1.02
N VAL A 73 -30.35 -8.16 0.79
CA VAL A 73 -31.24 -7.71 1.86
C VAL A 73 -31.39 -8.78 2.95
N GLY A 74 -31.40 -10.06 2.58
CA GLY A 74 -31.46 -11.16 3.54
C GLY A 74 -30.18 -11.37 4.37
N MET A 75 -28.99 -11.11 3.81
CA MET A 75 -27.73 -11.09 4.58
C MET A 75 -27.59 -9.84 5.44
N GLN A 76 -28.06 -8.67 4.99
CA GLN A 76 -28.09 -7.46 5.82
C GLN A 76 -29.02 -7.64 7.03
N ALA A 77 -30.16 -8.30 6.82
CA ALA A 77 -31.09 -8.63 7.90
C ALA A 77 -30.44 -9.55 8.94
N ILE A 78 -29.63 -10.53 8.51
CA ILE A 78 -28.83 -11.38 9.42
C ILE A 78 -27.83 -10.53 10.22
N GLY A 79 -27.07 -9.66 9.54
CA GLY A 79 -26.09 -8.79 10.20
C GLY A 79 -26.73 -7.91 11.28
N LYS A 80 -27.93 -7.39 11.04
CA LYS A 80 -28.70 -6.61 12.03
C LYS A 80 -29.18 -7.46 13.21
N VAL A 81 -29.62 -8.70 12.97
CA VAL A 81 -30.06 -9.62 14.04
C VAL A 81 -28.89 -10.02 14.94
N ILE A 82 -27.72 -10.28 14.37
CA ILE A 82 -26.51 -10.60 15.15
C ILE A 82 -26.01 -9.36 15.90
N ALA A 83 -26.01 -8.18 15.27
CA ALA A 83 -25.61 -6.93 15.90
C ALA A 83 -26.54 -6.56 17.08
N ALA A 84 -27.84 -6.83 16.97
CA ALA A 84 -28.81 -6.59 18.04
C ALA A 84 -28.56 -7.45 19.30
N CYS A 85 -27.87 -8.60 19.16
CA CYS A 85 -27.48 -9.43 20.29
C CYS A 85 -26.29 -8.87 21.09
N GLY A 86 -25.62 -7.80 20.64
CA GLY A 86 -24.45 -7.26 21.35
C GLY A 86 -23.40 -8.34 21.59
N GLU A 87 -22.84 -8.45 22.80
CA GLU A 87 -21.89 -9.50 23.20
C GLU A 87 -22.54 -10.77 23.81
N ASP A 88 -23.88 -10.87 23.81
CA ASP A 88 -24.58 -12.04 24.37
C ASP A 88 -24.45 -13.28 23.45
N GLU A 89 -23.55 -14.20 23.83
CA GLU A 89 -23.28 -15.43 23.11
C GLU A 89 -24.50 -16.35 22.97
N SER A 90 -25.40 -16.35 23.97
CA SER A 90 -26.60 -17.19 23.95
C SER A 90 -27.64 -16.66 22.94
N CYS A 91 -27.76 -15.33 22.85
CA CYS A 91 -28.57 -14.65 21.85
C CYS A 91 -28.01 -14.90 20.45
N ARG A 92 -26.69 -14.73 20.26
CA ARG A 92 -26.02 -14.98 18.98
C ARG A 92 -26.18 -16.43 18.52
N ALA A 93 -26.01 -17.40 19.41
CA ALA A 93 -26.17 -18.82 19.09
C ALA A 93 -27.61 -19.17 18.66
N ARG A 94 -28.62 -18.62 19.34
CA ARG A 94 -30.03 -18.79 18.97
C ARG A 94 -30.34 -18.14 17.62
N ALA A 95 -29.86 -16.92 17.39
CA ALA A 95 -30.00 -16.23 16.11
C ALA A 95 -29.38 -17.04 14.97
N MET A 96 -28.15 -17.55 15.14
CA MET A 96 -27.47 -18.38 14.14
C MET A 96 -28.20 -19.70 13.86
N THR A 97 -28.79 -20.31 14.88
CA THR A 97 -29.57 -21.54 14.72
C THR A 97 -30.83 -21.30 13.88
N VAL A 98 -31.56 -20.21 14.16
CA VAL A 98 -32.76 -19.82 13.40
C VAL A 98 -32.41 -19.46 11.96
N ILE A 99 -31.29 -18.76 11.75
CA ILE A 99 -30.78 -18.44 10.42
C ILE A 99 -30.42 -19.72 9.65
N GLY A 100 -29.72 -20.66 10.29
CA GLY A 100 -29.35 -21.94 9.70
C GLY A 100 -30.56 -22.81 9.33
N GLN A 101 -31.63 -22.78 10.12
CA GLN A 101 -32.87 -23.49 9.80
C GLN A 101 -33.61 -22.86 8.61
N ARG A 102 -33.65 -21.52 8.52
CA ARG A 102 -34.25 -20.82 7.38
C ARG A 102 -33.49 -21.08 6.08
N LEU A 103 -32.15 -21.10 6.14
CA LEU A 103 -31.29 -21.45 5.01
C LEU A 103 -31.46 -22.89 4.53
N LYS A 104 -31.69 -23.84 5.45
CA LYS A 104 -32.01 -25.23 5.09
C LYS A 104 -33.36 -25.38 4.39
N GLY A 105 -34.37 -24.58 4.78
CA GLY A 105 -35.73 -24.65 4.22
C GLY A 105 -35.91 -23.87 2.92
N ASN A 106 -35.13 -22.81 2.71
CA ASN A 106 -35.10 -22.03 1.47
C ASN A 106 -33.68 -21.46 1.25
N PRO A 107 -32.83 -22.16 0.47
CA PRO A 107 -31.45 -21.74 0.21
C PRO A 107 -31.33 -20.35 -0.44
N GLY A 108 -32.39 -19.87 -1.13
CA GLY A 108 -32.47 -18.54 -1.74
C GLY A 108 -33.03 -17.45 -0.81
N ALA A 109 -33.40 -17.77 0.44
CA ALA A 109 -34.04 -16.83 1.38
C ALA A 109 -33.17 -15.63 1.76
N LEU A 110 -31.86 -15.70 1.53
CA LEU A 110 -30.97 -14.57 1.76
C LEU A 110 -30.95 -13.57 0.59
N GLY A 111 -31.67 -13.87 -0.50
CA GLY A 111 -31.48 -13.26 -1.80
C GLY A 111 -30.33 -13.95 -2.52
N GLU A 112 -30.56 -14.36 -3.77
CA GLU A 112 -29.46 -14.76 -4.64
C GLU A 112 -28.67 -13.50 -4.98
N LEU A 113 -27.39 -13.52 -4.60
CA LEU A 113 -26.43 -12.70 -5.30
C LEU A 113 -26.35 -13.26 -6.71
N LYS A 114 -26.90 -12.55 -7.70
CA LYS A 114 -26.32 -12.57 -9.06
C LYS A 114 -24.96 -11.86 -8.97
N GLN A 115 -24.07 -12.41 -8.17
CA GLN A 115 -22.70 -11.97 -8.07
C GLN A 115 -22.02 -12.52 -9.30
N ASP A 116 -21.61 -11.61 -10.18
CA ASP A 116 -20.72 -11.94 -11.27
C ASP A 116 -19.33 -12.20 -10.67
N ASP A 117 -19.09 -13.44 -10.28
CA ASP A 117 -17.80 -13.94 -9.79
C ASP A 117 -16.74 -14.02 -10.90
N THR A 118 -17.14 -13.73 -12.14
CA THR A 118 -16.27 -13.68 -13.31
C THR A 118 -15.79 -12.28 -13.65
N ARG A 119 -16.43 -11.22 -13.09
CA ARG A 119 -16.10 -9.82 -13.41
C ARG A 119 -14.76 -9.38 -12.89
N TYR A 120 -14.45 -9.65 -11.62
CA TYR A 120 -13.24 -9.15 -10.97
C TYR A 120 -12.18 -10.22 -10.85
N GLU A 121 -10.98 -9.89 -11.31
CA GLU A 121 -9.78 -10.68 -11.11
C GLU A 121 -8.86 -9.92 -10.17
N ASN A 122 -8.80 -10.39 -8.91
CA ASN A 122 -7.98 -9.80 -7.86
C ASN A 122 -6.67 -10.58 -7.74
N TRP A 123 -5.57 -9.91 -8.04
CA TRP A 123 -4.22 -10.40 -7.82
C TRP A 123 -3.69 -9.86 -6.51
N ILE A 124 -3.19 -10.76 -5.68
CA ILE A 124 -2.55 -10.45 -4.41
C ILE A 124 -1.11 -10.99 -4.40
N PRO A 125 -0.23 -10.55 -3.49
CA PRO A 125 1.14 -11.02 -3.44
C PRO A 125 1.20 -12.51 -3.07
N ASP A 126 1.97 -13.29 -3.84
CA ASP A 126 2.22 -14.69 -3.54
C ASP A 126 3.23 -14.81 -2.40
N ARG A 127 2.74 -15.24 -1.23
CA ARG A 127 3.54 -15.41 -0.01
C ARG A 127 4.03 -16.85 0.21
N ARG A 128 3.82 -17.76 -0.74
CA ARG A 128 4.32 -19.15 -0.65
C ARG A 128 5.82 -19.26 -0.84
N GLY A 129 6.44 -18.21 -1.40
CA GLY A 129 7.88 -18.07 -1.57
C GLY A 129 8.32 -16.63 -1.38
N VAL A 130 9.37 -16.23 -2.11
CA VAL A 130 9.86 -14.84 -2.10
C VAL A 130 8.82 -13.93 -2.77
N CYS A 131 8.11 -13.14 -1.97
CA CYS A 131 7.05 -12.27 -2.50
C CYS A 131 7.57 -11.03 -3.22
N ALA A 132 8.75 -10.51 -2.86
CA ALA A 132 9.33 -9.31 -3.45
C ALA A 132 10.85 -9.43 -3.65
N THR A 133 11.34 -8.94 -4.79
CA THR A 133 12.76 -8.77 -5.10
C THR A 133 13.01 -7.37 -5.67
N GLY A 134 14.25 -6.89 -5.66
CA GLY A 134 14.60 -5.58 -6.18
C GLY A 134 15.35 -4.69 -5.18
N THR A 135 15.22 -3.37 -5.32
CA THR A 135 15.99 -2.39 -4.55
C THR A 135 15.20 -1.16 -4.14
N ILE A 136 15.55 -0.60 -2.99
CA ILE A 136 15.07 0.70 -2.53
C ILE A 136 16.28 1.58 -2.25
N THR A 137 16.28 2.82 -2.75
CA THR A 137 17.34 3.79 -2.55
C THR A 137 16.81 5.10 -1.98
N VAL A 138 17.66 5.74 -1.17
CA VAL A 138 17.42 7.06 -0.58
C VAL A 138 18.61 7.93 -0.90
N GLU A 139 18.34 9.15 -1.37
CA GLU A 139 19.29 10.22 -1.61
C GLU A 139 18.66 11.55 -1.20
N ASP A 140 18.91 11.95 0.05
CA ASP A 140 18.42 13.21 0.59
C ASP A 140 19.59 14.19 0.79
N GLU A 141 19.33 15.48 0.58
CA GLU A 141 20.24 16.56 0.93
C GLU A 141 19.56 17.51 1.92
N GLY A 142 20.26 17.92 2.96
CA GLY A 142 19.77 18.90 3.90
C GLY A 142 20.78 19.98 4.22
N ASP A 143 20.28 21.17 4.50
CA ASP A 143 21.07 22.32 4.88
C ASP A 143 20.30 23.26 5.81
N GLY A 144 21.04 24.06 6.56
CA GLY A 144 20.43 24.96 7.52
C GLY A 144 21.41 25.85 8.23
N VAL A 145 20.87 26.58 9.19
CA VAL A 145 21.62 27.33 10.19
C VAL A 145 21.08 26.90 11.54
N ASN A 146 21.97 26.51 12.45
CA ASN A 146 21.62 26.17 13.82
C ASN A 146 22.39 27.03 14.82
N ILE A 147 21.85 27.16 16.03
CA ILE A 147 22.54 27.76 17.17
C ILE A 147 22.75 26.66 18.20
N ALA A 148 24.00 26.40 18.56
CA ALA A 148 24.35 25.46 19.63
C ALA A 148 24.98 26.26 20.78
N PRO A 149 24.18 26.85 21.71
CA PRO A 149 24.71 27.72 22.75
C PRO A 149 25.84 27.05 23.54
N PRO A 150 26.95 27.77 23.84
CA PRO A 150 27.14 29.22 23.68
C PRO A 150 27.66 29.67 22.30
N ALA A 151 27.78 28.77 21.31
CA ALA A 151 28.34 29.10 20.00
C ALA A 151 27.42 30.01 19.16
N PRO A 152 27.99 30.86 18.29
CA PRO A 152 27.20 31.65 17.34
C PRO A 152 26.46 30.75 16.33
N ALA A 153 25.50 31.34 15.63
CA ALA A 153 24.79 30.67 14.54
C ALA A 153 25.77 30.17 13.46
N ALA A 154 25.70 28.88 13.14
CA ALA A 154 26.59 28.26 12.17
C ALA A 154 25.79 27.59 11.04
N PRO A 155 26.24 27.72 9.78
CA PRO A 155 25.65 26.95 8.69
C PRO A 155 26.06 25.49 8.82
N TYR A 156 25.17 24.60 8.40
CA TYR A 156 25.44 23.17 8.30
C TYR A 156 24.89 22.60 6.99
N ARG A 157 25.50 21.50 6.54
CA ARG A 157 25.03 20.73 5.39
C ARG A 157 25.29 19.25 5.63
N PHE A 158 24.34 18.43 5.23
CA PHE A 158 24.47 16.98 5.26
C PHE A 158 23.89 16.33 4.00
N ARG A 159 24.34 15.10 3.75
CA ARG A 159 23.74 14.19 2.77
C ARG A 159 23.37 12.89 3.48
N ARG A 160 22.22 12.31 3.11
CA ARG A 160 21.81 10.96 3.51
C ARG A 160 21.72 10.10 2.27
N SER A 161 22.46 9.00 2.24
CA SER A 161 22.35 8.03 1.15
C SER A 161 22.23 6.62 1.69
N GLY A 162 21.45 5.79 1.02
CA GLY A 162 21.18 4.43 1.49
C GLY A 162 20.61 3.54 0.42
N LYS A 163 20.79 2.23 0.60
CA LYS A 163 20.25 1.20 -0.28
C LYS A 163 19.80 0.00 0.53
N LEU A 164 18.61 -0.51 0.21
CA LEU A 164 18.08 -1.79 0.66
C LEU A 164 17.93 -2.70 -0.56
N THR A 165 18.41 -3.94 -0.48
CA THR A 165 18.26 -4.94 -1.54
C THR A 165 17.36 -6.07 -1.04
N LEU A 166 16.39 -6.50 -1.84
CA LEU A 166 15.40 -7.53 -1.50
C LEU A 166 15.79 -8.87 -2.15
N PRO A 167 15.40 -10.01 -1.55
CA PRO A 167 14.64 -10.12 -0.30
C PRO A 167 15.48 -9.77 0.92
N VAL A 168 14.81 -9.30 1.98
CA VAL A 168 15.41 -9.14 3.31
C VAL A 168 14.65 -10.01 4.29
N GLU A 169 15.34 -10.53 5.30
CA GLU A 169 14.72 -11.36 6.35
C GLU A 169 13.83 -10.55 7.31
N THR A 170 13.87 -9.22 7.24
CA THR A 170 13.10 -8.34 8.12
C THR A 170 11.61 -8.39 7.80
N ALA A 171 10.83 -9.06 8.66
CA ALA A 171 9.38 -9.21 8.52
C ALA A 171 8.64 -7.88 8.29
N VAL A 172 9.07 -6.79 8.94
CA VAL A 172 8.46 -5.46 8.78
C VAL A 172 8.56 -4.94 7.35
N VAL A 173 9.66 -5.21 6.64
CA VAL A 173 9.85 -4.76 5.25
C VAL A 173 8.96 -5.58 4.31
N ILE A 174 8.97 -6.91 4.50
CA ILE A 174 8.12 -7.84 3.74
C ILE A 174 6.65 -7.48 3.90
N GLU A 175 6.18 -7.27 5.14
CA GLU A 175 4.79 -6.92 5.42
C GLU A 175 4.35 -5.60 4.81
N ARG A 176 5.27 -4.65 4.57
CA ARG A 176 4.95 -3.36 3.94
C ARG A 176 4.93 -3.45 2.41
N LEU A 177 5.85 -4.21 1.82
CA LEU A 177 5.95 -4.37 0.36
C LEU A 177 4.91 -5.35 -0.19
N CYS A 178 4.69 -6.47 0.51
CA CYS A 178 3.81 -7.54 0.07
C CYS A 178 2.36 -7.29 0.53
N ARG A 179 1.89 -6.07 0.25
CA ARG A 179 0.50 -5.57 0.33
C ARG A 179 0.02 -4.97 -0.99
N ALA A 180 0.74 -5.25 -2.08
CA ALA A 180 0.33 -4.76 -3.39
C ALA A 180 -0.89 -5.54 -3.87
N ASP A 181 -1.94 -4.85 -4.30
CA ASP A 181 -3.14 -5.46 -4.86
C ASP A 181 -3.35 -4.95 -6.28
N VAL A 182 -3.70 -5.85 -7.20
CA VAL A 182 -4.18 -5.47 -8.54
C VAL A 182 -5.59 -6.00 -8.71
N THR A 183 -6.50 -5.12 -9.11
CA THR A 183 -7.86 -5.51 -9.47
C THR A 183 -8.09 -5.21 -10.94
N VAL A 184 -8.48 -6.22 -11.69
CA VAL A 184 -8.95 -6.10 -13.07
C VAL A 184 -10.46 -6.24 -13.10
N ASP A 185 -11.15 -5.23 -13.63
CA ASP A 185 -12.54 -5.33 -14.04
C ASP A 185 -12.60 -5.79 -15.50
N ARG A 186 -12.89 -7.08 -15.69
CA ARG A 186 -12.94 -7.72 -17.00
C ARG A 186 -14.07 -7.18 -17.88
N GLN A 187 -15.11 -6.61 -17.28
CA GLN A 187 -16.25 -6.08 -18.02
C GLN A 187 -15.95 -4.69 -18.58
N SER A 188 -15.34 -3.81 -17.78
CA SER A 188 -15.06 -2.43 -18.19
C SER A 188 -13.70 -2.23 -18.86
N GLY A 189 -12.80 -3.22 -18.79
CA GLY A 189 -11.46 -3.06 -19.34
C GLY A 189 -10.58 -2.15 -18.49
N LEU A 190 -10.83 -2.09 -17.18
CA LEU A 190 -10.11 -1.24 -16.25
C LEU A 190 -9.28 -2.06 -15.27
N LEU A 191 -8.14 -1.50 -14.89
CA LEU A 191 -7.23 -2.04 -13.88
C LEU A 191 -6.92 -0.96 -12.85
N SER A 192 -7.01 -1.33 -11.57
CA SER A 192 -6.52 -0.50 -10.47
C SER A 192 -5.42 -1.24 -9.70
N LEU A 193 -4.44 -0.49 -9.23
CA LEU A 193 -3.28 -0.97 -8.49
C LEU A 193 -3.18 -0.21 -7.17
N ARG A 194 -2.94 -0.95 -6.09
CA ARG A 194 -2.51 -0.41 -4.79
C ARG A 194 -1.09 -0.93 -4.51
N VAL A 195 -0.19 -0.04 -4.10
CA VAL A 195 1.22 -0.35 -3.82
C VAL A 195 1.57 -0.02 -2.39
N GLY A 196 2.08 -1.02 -1.68
CA GLY A 196 2.68 -0.87 -0.35
C GLY A 196 4.04 -0.19 -0.43
N ALA A 197 4.09 1.12 -0.16
CA ALA A 197 5.31 1.93 -0.16
C ALA A 197 5.43 2.82 1.08
N GLY A 198 4.70 2.50 2.15
CA GLY A 198 4.66 3.28 3.40
C GLY A 198 5.71 2.81 4.42
N ALA A 199 6.51 3.75 4.91
CA ALA A 199 7.44 3.64 6.05
C ALA A 199 8.34 2.39 6.08
N ILE A 200 8.77 1.93 4.90
CA ILE A 200 9.79 0.89 4.77
C ILE A 200 11.12 1.43 5.29
N PRO A 201 11.74 0.86 6.34
CA PRO A 201 13.01 1.37 6.86
C PRO A 201 14.13 1.08 5.87
N VAL A 202 14.83 2.13 5.41
CA VAL A 202 16.00 2.04 4.55
C VAL A 202 17.23 2.42 5.36
N PRO A 203 18.24 1.55 5.48
CA PRO A 203 19.49 1.90 6.15
C PRO A 203 20.21 3.00 5.37
N VAL A 204 20.73 3.99 6.09
CA VAL A 204 21.41 5.15 5.50
C VAL A 204 22.75 5.42 6.16
N ARG A 205 23.65 6.02 5.38
CA ARG A 205 24.85 6.69 5.88
C ARG A 205 24.61 8.20 5.85
N LEU A 206 24.95 8.84 6.97
CA LEU A 206 25.01 10.28 7.11
C LEU A 206 26.42 10.78 6.80
N GLU A 207 26.51 11.82 5.97
CA GLU A 207 27.76 12.52 5.65
C GLU A 207 27.60 14.02 5.92
N GLY A 208 28.70 14.68 6.29
CA GLY A 208 28.72 16.10 6.61
C GLY A 208 28.38 16.41 8.07
N GLN A 209 27.89 17.63 8.32
CA GLN A 209 27.55 18.12 9.66
C GLN A 209 26.10 17.79 10.00
N ALA A 210 25.81 16.49 10.11
CA ALA A 210 24.50 16.05 10.59
C ALA A 210 24.49 16.05 12.12
N PHE A 211 23.51 16.73 12.74
CA PHE A 211 23.31 16.74 14.19
C PHE A 211 22.48 15.55 14.69
N THR A 212 22.37 14.50 13.88
CA THR A 212 21.60 13.29 14.18
C THR A 212 22.48 12.06 14.00
N ASN A 213 22.07 10.96 14.65
CA ASN A 213 22.66 9.64 14.49
C ASN A 213 21.71 8.69 13.75
N GLU A 214 20.89 9.21 12.82
CA GLU A 214 19.93 8.40 12.05
C GLU A 214 20.67 7.32 11.24
N THR A 215 20.48 6.06 11.60
CA THR A 215 21.05 4.91 10.87
C THR A 215 20.07 4.31 9.86
N SER A 216 18.79 4.67 9.96
CA SER A 216 17.77 4.33 8.98
C SER A 216 16.73 5.44 8.88
N VAL A 217 16.10 5.55 7.72
CA VAL A 217 14.97 6.45 7.49
C VAL A 217 13.84 5.69 6.80
N PRO A 218 12.57 6.02 7.07
CA PRO A 218 11.45 5.44 6.32
C PRO A 218 11.55 5.85 4.86
N PHE A 219 11.21 5.01 3.88
CA PHE A 219 11.14 5.37 2.45
C PHE A 219 10.11 6.48 2.18
N ARG A 220 9.01 6.48 2.93
CA ARG A 220 7.94 7.49 2.87
C ARG A 220 7.24 7.51 4.23
N GLU A 221 6.93 8.69 4.74
CA GLU A 221 6.07 8.87 5.92
C GLU A 221 4.62 9.09 5.48
N GLY A 222 3.69 8.66 6.32
CA GLY A 222 2.26 8.61 6.01
C GLY A 222 1.74 7.17 5.93
N GLY A 223 0.49 6.97 6.33
CA GLY A 223 -0.10 5.64 6.55
C GLY A 223 -0.82 5.01 5.34
N GLY A 224 -1.12 5.78 4.29
CA GLY A 224 -1.90 5.28 3.15
C GLY A 224 -1.03 4.66 2.05
N ASP A 225 -1.53 3.62 1.39
CA ASP A 225 -0.88 3.04 0.20
C ASP A 225 -0.90 4.00 -1.00
N LEU A 226 -0.06 3.73 -2.00
CA LEU A 226 -0.08 4.47 -3.26
C LEU A 226 -1.02 3.78 -4.23
N GLU A 227 -2.05 4.49 -4.69
CA GLU A 227 -3.06 3.92 -5.58
C GLU A 227 -3.00 4.57 -6.98
N ILE A 228 -2.96 3.74 -8.00
CA ILE A 228 -3.15 4.13 -9.41
C ILE A 228 -4.43 3.47 -9.88
N LEU A 229 -5.46 4.26 -10.13
CA LEU A 229 -6.82 3.77 -10.38
C LEU A 229 -7.16 3.81 -11.87
N ASP A 230 -8.10 2.96 -12.27
CA ASP A 230 -8.85 3.04 -13.53
C ASP A 230 -7.97 3.13 -14.80
N GLN A 231 -6.88 2.36 -14.81
CA GLN A 231 -6.01 2.24 -15.97
C GLN A 231 -6.69 1.41 -17.05
N LYS A 232 -6.81 1.95 -18.26
CA LYS A 232 -7.38 1.22 -19.40
C LYS A 232 -6.46 0.09 -19.84
N ILE A 233 -7.02 -1.12 -19.97
CA ILE A 233 -6.32 -2.32 -20.39
C ILE A 233 -7.19 -3.15 -21.33
N ASP A 234 -6.58 -4.11 -22.04
CA ASP A 234 -7.30 -5.23 -22.65
C ASP A 234 -7.32 -6.41 -21.65
N PRO A 235 -8.46 -6.79 -21.07
CA PRO A 235 -8.56 -7.87 -20.09
C PRO A 235 -8.08 -9.23 -20.58
N GLN A 236 -8.02 -9.45 -21.89
CA GLN A 236 -7.59 -10.71 -22.50
C GLN A 236 -6.07 -10.75 -22.74
N ALA A 237 -5.40 -9.60 -22.69
CA ALA A 237 -3.95 -9.55 -22.86
C ALA A 237 -3.21 -10.25 -21.71
N ARG A 238 -2.04 -10.82 -22.02
CA ARG A 238 -1.17 -11.45 -21.03
C ARG A 238 -0.30 -10.45 -20.27
N SER A 239 -0.15 -9.23 -20.76
CA SER A 239 0.65 -8.19 -20.12
C SER A 239 -0.02 -6.84 -20.22
N TRP A 240 0.12 -6.06 -19.15
CA TRP A 240 -0.33 -4.68 -19.06
C TRP A 240 0.79 -3.83 -18.48
N GLN A 241 0.72 -2.53 -18.75
CA GLN A 241 1.65 -1.56 -18.21
C GLN A 241 0.97 -0.22 -18.09
N GLY A 242 1.52 0.63 -17.24
CA GLY A 242 1.00 1.98 -17.05
C GLY A 242 1.94 2.85 -16.25
N ALA A 243 1.53 4.10 -16.10
CA ALA A 243 2.22 5.09 -15.32
C ALA A 243 1.22 6.04 -14.67
N GLY A 244 1.59 6.61 -13.54
CA GLY A 244 0.76 7.58 -12.84
C GLY A 244 1.58 8.51 -11.96
N ARG A 245 0.94 9.59 -11.51
CA ARG A 245 1.52 10.57 -10.59
C ARG A 245 0.57 10.82 -9.43
N ILE A 246 1.14 10.97 -8.24
CA ILE A 246 0.42 11.28 -7.01
C ILE A 246 1.08 12.51 -6.40
N GLU A 247 0.44 13.68 -6.52
CA GLU A 247 0.99 14.96 -6.06
C GLU A 247 1.19 15.02 -4.54
N LYS A 248 0.32 14.36 -3.79
CA LYS A 248 0.35 14.30 -2.32
C LYS A 248 0.60 12.87 -1.87
N ALA A 249 1.76 12.34 -2.21
CA ALA A 249 2.10 10.95 -1.90
C ALA A 249 2.40 10.74 -0.41
N GLY A 250 2.79 11.79 0.32
CA GLY A 250 3.08 11.73 1.74
C GLY A 250 4.13 12.75 2.12
N SER A 251 4.96 12.42 3.11
CA SER A 251 6.07 13.26 3.54
C SER A 251 7.32 12.46 3.83
N VAL A 252 8.40 13.20 4.08
CA VAL A 252 9.68 12.70 4.56
C VAL A 252 10.24 13.72 5.52
N SER A 253 10.77 13.28 6.65
CA SER A 253 11.35 14.18 7.62
C SER A 253 12.84 13.92 7.89
N HIS A 254 13.42 14.87 8.61
CA HIS A 254 14.74 14.75 9.22
C HIS A 254 14.64 15.13 10.69
N ASN A 255 15.42 14.46 11.54
CA ASN A 255 15.56 14.73 12.97
C ASN A 255 14.20 14.79 13.69
N SER A 256 13.46 13.68 13.65
CA SER A 256 12.16 13.54 14.33
C SER A 256 11.13 14.61 13.93
N GLY A 257 11.09 15.01 12.66
CA GLY A 257 10.14 16.02 12.19
C GLY A 257 10.60 17.47 12.34
N SER A 258 11.89 17.72 12.61
CA SER A 258 12.42 19.09 12.68
C SER A 258 12.17 19.83 11.38
N VAL A 259 12.36 19.17 10.24
CA VAL A 259 11.94 19.62 8.91
C VAL A 259 11.19 18.50 8.22
N VAL A 260 10.08 18.85 7.57
CA VAL A 260 9.21 17.92 6.84
C VAL A 260 9.15 18.37 5.40
N ALA A 261 9.51 17.49 4.48
CA ALA A 261 9.38 17.66 3.04
C ALA A 261 8.15 16.89 2.54
N PRO A 262 7.10 17.57 2.05
CA PRO A 262 6.05 16.89 1.30
C PRO A 262 6.63 16.31 0.02
N VAL A 263 6.17 15.12 -0.38
CA VAL A 263 6.66 14.42 -1.58
C VAL A 263 5.53 14.10 -2.54
N ALA A 264 5.85 14.23 -3.83
CA ALA A 264 5.07 13.67 -4.92
C ALA A 264 5.66 12.33 -5.35
N ALA A 265 4.83 11.42 -5.86
CA ALA A 265 5.24 10.15 -6.42
C ALA A 265 5.02 10.09 -7.92
N ALA A 266 6.01 9.58 -8.66
CA ALA A 266 5.83 9.07 -10.01
C ALA A 266 5.93 7.55 -9.96
N ILE A 267 4.96 6.86 -10.54
CA ILE A 267 4.86 5.40 -10.52
C ILE A 267 4.82 4.90 -11.95
N THR A 268 5.65 3.91 -12.26
CA THR A 268 5.52 3.09 -13.47
C THR A 268 5.36 1.64 -13.06
N TRP A 269 4.57 0.90 -13.82
CA TRP A 269 4.28 -0.49 -13.50
C TRP A 269 4.12 -1.33 -14.76
N ARG A 270 4.42 -2.62 -14.63
CA ARG A 270 4.15 -3.65 -15.62
C ARG A 270 3.65 -4.90 -14.92
N PHE A 271 2.59 -5.48 -15.44
CA PHE A 271 2.06 -6.74 -14.99
C PHE A 271 2.14 -7.78 -16.12
N VAL A 272 2.53 -9.01 -15.79
CA VAL A 272 2.60 -10.14 -16.71
C VAL A 272 1.94 -11.35 -16.07
N ARG A 273 0.95 -11.94 -16.74
CA ARG A 273 0.32 -13.22 -16.37
C ARG A 273 1.20 -14.38 -16.83
N ASN A 274 1.34 -15.42 -16.01
CA ASN A 274 2.07 -16.65 -16.32
C ASN A 274 1.12 -17.82 -16.61
#